data_AF-A0AAJ0U735-F1
#
_entry.id   AF-A0AAJ0U735-F1
#
_cell.length_a   1.000
_cell.length_b   1.000
_cell.length_c   1.000
_cell.angle_alpha   90.00
_cell.angle_beta   90.00
_cell.angle_gamma   90.00
#
_symmetry.space_group_name_H-M   'P 1'
#
loop_
_entity.id
_entity.type
_entity.pdbx_description
1 polymer ?
#
loop_
_entity_poly.entity_id
_entity_poly.type
_entity_poly.pdbx_seq_one_letter_code
_entity_poly.pdbx_strand_id
1 'polypeptide(L)' 'MHSLAEQAVIEHYTREDHQRWQGDWELIQGIPLAIAPSPGIAHQRVSGRLYAQCVFRPIVTIDSA' A
#
# COMPACT_ATOMS: atom_id res chain seq x y z
N MET A 1 10.15 -18.04 -33.34
CA MET A 1 10.06 -18.78 -32.06
C MET A 1 10.21 -17.79 -30.92
N HIS A 2 9.14 -17.06 -30.58
CA HIS A 2 9.11 -16.38 -29.29
C HIS A 2 8.83 -17.45 -28.26
N SER A 3 9.84 -17.75 -27.45
CA SER A 3 9.73 -18.54 -26.23
C SER A 3 8.51 -18.02 -25.47
N LEU A 4 7.56 -18.90 -25.18
CA LEU A 4 6.45 -18.59 -24.29
C LEU A 4 7.11 -18.28 -22.95
N ALA A 5 7.30 -16.98 -22.70
CA ALA A 5 7.77 -16.46 -21.44
C ALA A 5 6.99 -17.19 -20.36
N GLU A 6 7.73 -17.89 -19.53
CA GLU A 6 7.26 -18.65 -18.39
C GLU A 6 6.29 -17.75 -17.62
N GLN A 7 4.99 -18.00 -17.78
CA GLN A 7 3.98 -17.24 -17.07
C GLN A 7 4.16 -17.62 -15.61
N ALA A 8 4.79 -16.72 -14.85
CA ALA A 8 4.95 -16.90 -13.43
C ALA A 8 3.56 -17.13 -12.84
N VAL A 9 3.31 -18.35 -12.39
CA VAL A 9 2.10 -18.69 -11.66
C VAL A 9 2.22 -18.01 -10.31
N ILE A 10 1.47 -16.92 -10.13
CA ILE A 10 1.41 -16.20 -8.86
C ILE A 10 0.32 -16.86 -8.03
N GLU A 11 0.71 -17.47 -6.92
CA GLU A 11 -0.21 -18.02 -5.93
C GLU A 11 -1.06 -16.91 -5.31
N HIS A 12 -2.36 -17.16 -5.15
CA HIS A 12 -3.30 -16.22 -4.55
C HIS A 12 -3.78 -16.74 -3.21
N TYR A 13 -3.77 -15.87 -2.21
CA TYR A 13 -4.08 -16.21 -0.83
C TYR A 13 -5.29 -15.45 -0.32
N THR A 14 -5.98 -16.08 0.64
CA THR A 14 -7.10 -15.47 1.34
C THR A 14 -6.62 -14.66 2.54
N ARG A 15 -7.53 -13.86 3.10
CA ARG A 15 -7.29 -13.15 4.36
C ARG A 15 -7.02 -14.14 5.50
N GLU A 16 -7.67 -15.30 5.49
CA GLU A 16 -7.50 -16.37 6.48
C GLU A 16 -6.11 -17.00 6.39
N ASP A 17 -5.52 -17.07 5.20
CA ASP A 17 -4.15 -17.54 5.00
C ASP A 17 -3.13 -16.54 5.51
N HIS A 18 -3.30 -15.25 5.18
CA HIS A 18 -2.45 -14.15 5.63
C HIS A 18 -2.33 -14.08 7.16
N GLN A 19 -3.39 -14.38 7.90
CA GLN A 19 -3.39 -14.41 9.37
C GLN A 19 -2.38 -15.41 9.98
N ARG A 20 -1.94 -16.41 9.21
CA ARG A 20 -1.01 -17.44 9.67
C ARG A 20 0.44 -17.14 9.34
N TRP A 21 0.71 -16.06 8.59
CA TRP A 21 2.06 -15.71 8.15
C TRP A 21 2.89 -15.15 9.29
N GLN A 22 4.21 -15.41 9.24
CA GLN A 22 5.18 -14.89 10.19
C GLN A 22 6.03 -13.82 9.52
N GLY A 23 6.34 -12.75 10.26
CA GLY A 23 7.07 -11.59 9.75
C GLY A 23 6.17 -10.57 9.06
N ASP A 24 6.81 -9.58 8.43
CA ASP A 24 6.14 -8.39 7.91
C ASP A 24 5.72 -8.58 6.45
N TRP A 25 4.52 -9.14 6.26
CA TRP A 25 3.92 -9.39 4.96
C TRP A 25 2.60 -8.66 4.78
N GLU A 26 2.37 -8.15 3.58
CA GLU A 26 1.13 -7.53 3.15
C GLU A 26 0.45 -8.39 2.08
N LEU A 27 -0.85 -8.61 2.22
CA LEU A 27 -1.67 -9.28 1.21
C LEU A 27 -2.34 -8.21 0.32
N ILE A 28 -1.84 -8.05 -0.91
CA ILE A 28 -2.39 -7.09 -1.87
C ILE A 28 -2.98 -7.86 -3.05
N GLN A 29 -4.30 -7.78 -3.24
CA GLN A 29 -5.02 -8.47 -4.31
C GLN A 29 -4.79 -10.00 -4.36
N GLY A 30 -4.61 -10.62 -3.19
CA GLY A 30 -4.30 -12.05 -3.08
C GLY A 30 -2.79 -12.37 -3.16
N ILE A 31 -1.94 -11.38 -3.44
CA ILE A 31 -0.51 -11.58 -3.64
C ILE A 31 0.25 -11.24 -2.34
N PRO A 32 1.16 -12.12 -1.88
CA PRO A 32 2.04 -11.83 -0.74
C PRO A 32 3.15 -10.87 -1.15
N LEU A 33 3.29 -9.75 -0.45
CA LEU A 33 4.38 -8.80 -0.64
C LEU A 33 5.08 -8.52 0.68
N ALA A 34 6.41 -8.48 0.66
CA ALA A 34 7.17 -8.08 1.85
C ALA A 34 6.95 -6.60 2.11
N ILE A 35 6.68 -6.24 3.37
CA ILE A 35 6.45 -4.85 3.76
C ILE A 35 7.73 -4.03 3.52
N ALA A 36 7.57 -2.84 2.94
CA ALA A 36 8.65 -1.88 2.79
C ALA A 36 9.19 -1.47 4.19
N PRO A 37 10.50 -1.17 4.32
CA PRO A 37 11.07 -0.79 5.61
C PRO A 37 10.32 0.39 6.23
N SER A 38 10.28 0.43 7.57
CA SER A 38 9.50 1.42 8.28
C SER A 38 9.83 2.85 7.83
N PRO A 39 8.80 3.70 7.62
CA PRO A 39 8.99 5.04 7.09
C PRO A 39 9.80 5.93 8.03
N GLY A 40 10.96 6.40 7.55
CA GLY A 40 11.86 7.29 8.29
C GLY A 40 11.35 8.73 8.43
N ILE A 41 12.17 9.59 9.05
CA ILE A 41 11.79 10.95 9.44
C ILE A 41 11.27 11.81 8.28
N ALA A 42 11.89 11.71 7.09
CA ALA A 42 11.45 12.47 5.93
C ALA A 42 10.02 12.11 5.51
N HIS A 43 9.68 10.82 5.49
CA HIS A 43 8.33 10.34 5.20
C HIS A 43 7.34 10.86 6.25
N GLN A 44 7.66 10.72 7.54
CA GLN A 44 6.79 11.19 8.63
C GLN A 44 6.52 12.69 8.56
N ARG A 45 7.53 13.50 8.22
CA ARG A 45 7.37 14.96 8.05
C ARG A 45 6.38 15.31 6.95
N VAL A 46 6.42 14.59 5.82
CA VAL A 46 5.47 14.81 4.71
C VAL A 46 4.07 14.36 5.13
N SER A 47 3.94 13.16 5.70
CA SER A 47 2.65 12.66 6.21
C SER A 47 2.01 13.60 7.22
N GLY A 48 2.78 14.15 8.17
CA GLY A 48 2.29 15.11 9.15
C GLY A 48 1.79 16.41 8.54
N ARG A 49 2.43 16.90 7.47
CA ARG A 49 1.96 18.09 6.73
C ARG A 49 0.64 17.82 6.02
N LEU A 50 0.51 16.67 5.37
CA LEU A 50 -0.74 16.25 4.71
C LEU A 50 -1.87 16.11 5.73
N TYR A 51 -1.60 15.45 6.84
CA TYR A 51 -2.55 15.33 7.95
C TYR A 51 -3.03 16.71 8.42
N ALA A 52 -2.10 17.65 8.64
CA ALA A 52 -2.47 18.99 9.09
C ALA A 52 -3.32 19.76 8.06
N GLN A 53 -3.06 19.57 6.76
CA GLN A 53 -3.87 20.17 5.70
C GLN A 53 -5.29 19.61 5.68
N CYS A 54 -5.46 18.29 5.82
CA CYS A 54 -6.77 17.66 5.80
C CYS A 54 -7.59 17.93 7.08
N VAL A 55 -6.93 18.02 8.23
CA VAL A 55 -7.61 18.11 9.53
C VAL A 55 -7.84 19.55 9.97
N PHE A 56 -6.90 20.46 9.71
CA PHE A 56 -6.94 21.81 10.28
C PHE A 56 -7.22 22.91 9.25
N ARG A 57 -7.27 22.62 7.94
CA ARG A 57 -7.90 23.56 7.00
C ARG A 57 -9.36 23.18 6.80
N PRO A 58 -10.30 24.14 6.92
CA PRO A 58 -11.62 23.91 6.37
C PRO A 58 -11.47 23.65 4.87
N ILE A 59 -12.12 22.61 4.38
CA ILE A 59 -12.35 22.42 2.94
C ILE A 59 -13.14 23.66 2.53
N VAL A 60 -12.46 24.63 1.93
CA VAL A 60 -13.16 25.66 1.16
C VAL A 60 -13.70 24.88 -0.03
N THR A 61 -15.00 24.59 0.01
CA THR A 61 -15.70 24.03 -1.14
C THR A 61 -15.35 24.93 -2.32
N ILE A 62 -14.64 24.37 -3.30
CA ILE A 62 -14.60 24.93 -4.65
C ILE A 62 -16.02 24.75 -5.18
N ASP A 63 -16.92 25.62 -4.73
CA ASP A 63 -18.22 25.73 -5.36
C ASP A 63 -17.98 26.22 -6.77
N SER A 64 -18.62 25.49 -7.67
CA SER A 64 -18.58 25.70 -9.09
C SER A 64 -19.24 27.05 -9.40
N ALA A 65 -18.54 27.89 -10.14
CA ALA A 65 -19.11 29.02 -10.86
C ALA A 65 -18.66 28.93 -12.32
#